data_AF-A0A5N5FUJ2-F1
#
_entry.id   AF-A0A5N5FUJ2-F1
#
_cell.length_a   1.000
_cell.length_b   1.000
_cell.length_c   1.000
_cell.angle_alpha   90.00
_cell.angle_beta   90.00
_cell.angle_gamma   90.00
#
_symmetry.space_group_name_H-M   'P 1'
#
loop_
_entity.id
_entity.type
_entity.pdbx_description
1 polymer ?
#
loop_
_entity_poly.entity_id
_entity_poly.type
_entity_poly.pdbx_seq_one_letter_code
_entity_poly.pdbx_strand_id
1 'polypeptide(L)'
;MAREDLEIQDKLGYTALYYTIIYYPERVEVAEGMVNKNHNLLTILPPRDGAPLVVVAQETTKAERMAAWIYILTPPETLKVSDTA
;
A
#
# COMPACT_ATOMS: atom_id res chain seq x y z
N MET A 1 -14.65 -5.53 -12.05
CA MET A 1 -13.84 -5.80 -10.84
C MET A 1 -14.69 -5.48 -9.64
N ALA A 2 -15.06 -6.52 -8.92
CA ALA A 2 -15.73 -6.44 -7.63
C ALA A 2 -14.73 -5.96 -6.55
N ARG A 3 -15.23 -5.68 -5.35
CA ARG A 3 -14.40 -5.22 -4.23
C ARG A 3 -13.43 -6.30 -3.77
N GLU A 4 -13.91 -7.54 -3.78
CA GLU A 4 -13.23 -8.74 -3.31
C GLU A 4 -12.08 -9.14 -4.26
N ASP A 5 -12.24 -8.87 -5.56
CA ASP A 5 -11.19 -9.12 -6.56
C ASP A 5 -9.89 -8.37 -6.24
N LEU A 6 -9.99 -7.20 -5.59
CA LEU A 6 -8.83 -6.37 -5.23
C LEU A 6 -8.04 -6.94 -4.04
N GLU A 7 -8.67 -7.75 -3.19
CA GLU A 7 -8.04 -8.37 -2.02
C GLU A 7 -7.28 -9.65 -2.40
N ILE A 8 -7.47 -10.15 -3.64
CA ILE A 8 -6.77 -11.33 -4.13
C ILE A 8 -5.26 -11.10 -4.05
N GLN A 9 -4.62 -12.02 -3.36
CA GLN A 9 -3.17 -12.10 -3.25
C GLN A 9 -2.62 -13.12 -4.25
N ASP A 10 -1.41 -12.87 -4.73
CA ASP A 10 -0.67 -13.86 -5.49
C ASP A 10 -0.15 -14.99 -4.57
N LYS A 11 0.61 -15.93 -5.14
CA LYS A 11 1.18 -17.06 -4.37
C LYS A 11 2.18 -16.63 -3.28
N LEU A 12 2.64 -15.38 -3.34
CA LEU A 12 3.57 -14.79 -2.39
C LEU A 12 2.86 -13.87 -1.39
N GLY A 13 1.53 -13.75 -1.45
CA GLY A 13 0.74 -12.94 -0.52
C GLY A 13 0.64 -11.45 -0.87
N TYR A 14 1.00 -11.05 -2.09
CA TYR A 14 0.94 -9.65 -2.52
C TYR A 14 -0.32 -9.32 -3.32
N THR A 15 -0.94 -8.18 -3.03
CA THR A 15 -2.09 -7.66 -3.76
C THR A 15 -1.68 -6.91 -5.03
N ALA A 16 -2.64 -6.66 -5.91
CA ALA A 16 -2.42 -5.79 -7.08
C ALA A 16 -1.99 -4.36 -6.69
N LEU A 17 -2.44 -3.86 -5.53
CA LEU A 17 -2.03 -2.56 -4.99
C LEU A 17 -0.54 -2.53 -4.66
N TYR A 18 -0.02 -3.57 -3.99
CA TYR A 18 1.43 -3.70 -3.70
C TYR A 18 2.26 -3.61 -4.99
N TYR A 19 1.86 -4.35 -6.02
CA TYR A 19 2.56 -4.33 -7.30
C TYR A 19 2.48 -2.98 -8.02
N THR A 20 1.35 -2.28 -7.88
CA THR A 20 1.20 -0.92 -8.42
C THR A 20 2.19 0.03 -7.76
N ILE A 21 2.38 -0.07 -6.45
CA ILE A 21 3.33 0.78 -5.70
C ILE A 21 4.76 0.56 -6.21
N ILE A 22 5.22 -0.68 -6.34
CA ILE A 22 6.64 -0.96 -6.64
C ILE A 22 7.00 -0.87 -8.13
N TYR A 23 6.07 -1.21 -9.02
CA TYR A 23 6.36 -1.28 -10.46
C TYR A 23 5.80 -0.10 -11.25
N TYR A 24 4.79 0.59 -10.71
CA TYR A 24 4.13 1.72 -11.36
C TYR A 24 3.91 2.89 -10.40
N PRO A 25 4.96 3.37 -9.70
CA PRO A 25 4.85 4.40 -8.68
C PRO A 25 4.28 5.73 -9.19
N GLU A 26 4.37 5.99 -10.50
CA GLU A 26 3.79 7.15 -11.15
C GLU A 26 2.26 7.07 -11.30
N ARG A 27 1.66 5.88 -11.20
CA ARG A 27 0.23 5.62 -11.44
C ARG A 27 -0.61 5.75 -10.17
N VAL A 28 -0.48 6.89 -9.50
CA VAL A 28 -1.22 7.17 -8.25
C VAL A 28 -2.73 7.08 -8.46
N GLU A 29 -3.23 7.53 -9.60
CA GLU A 29 -4.67 7.51 -9.93
C GLU A 29 -5.22 6.08 -10.04
N VAL A 30 -4.38 5.12 -10.45
CA VAL A 30 -4.77 3.70 -10.49
C VAL A 30 -4.88 3.15 -9.07
N ALA A 31 -3.90 3.46 -8.22
CA ALA A 31 -3.92 3.06 -6.81
C ALA A 31 -5.10 3.71 -6.06
N GLU A 32 -5.38 4.99 -6.32
CA GLU A 32 -6.56 5.71 -5.83
C GLU A 32 -7.86 5.00 -6.24
N GLY A 33 -7.98 4.62 -7.50
CA GLY A 33 -9.15 3.89 -8.00
C GLY A 33 -9.36 2.55 -7.31
N MET A 34 -8.29 1.84 -6.94
CA MET A 34 -8.36 0.60 -6.17
C MET A 34 -8.80 0.86 -4.73
N VAL A 35 -8.17 1.80 -4.03
CA VAL A 35 -8.46 2.10 -2.61
C VAL A 35 -9.84 2.72 -2.43
N ASN A 36 -10.29 3.56 -3.37
CA ASN A 36 -11.66 4.11 -3.34
C ASN A 36 -12.74 3.02 -3.51
N LYS A 37 -12.42 1.94 -4.23
CA LYS A 37 -13.30 0.77 -4.33
C LYS A 37 -13.24 -0.12 -3.10
N ASN A 38 -12.06 -0.24 -2.48
CA ASN A 38 -11.88 -1.03 -1.28
C ASN A 38 -10.83 -0.41 -0.35
N HIS A 39 -11.28 0.29 0.68
CA HIS A 39 -10.39 0.97 1.62
C HIS A 39 -9.56 -0.02 2.47
N ASN A 40 -10.04 -1.27 2.62
CA ASN A 40 -9.34 -2.32 3.36
C ASN A 40 -8.03 -2.75 2.71
N LEU A 41 -7.77 -2.39 1.44
CA LEU A 41 -6.51 -2.76 0.79
C LEU A 41 -5.29 -2.16 1.48
N LEU A 42 -5.45 -1.02 2.16
CA LEU A 42 -4.38 -0.39 2.93
C LEU A 42 -3.96 -1.22 4.15
N THR A 43 -4.82 -2.12 4.62
CA THR A 43 -4.54 -2.97 5.79
C THR A 43 -4.02 -4.35 5.42
N ILE A 44 -4.03 -4.72 4.12
CA ILE A 44 -3.46 -5.98 3.63
C ILE A 44 -1.96 -5.78 3.39
N LEU A 45 -1.17 -6.09 4.42
CA LEU A 45 0.27 -5.85 4.43
C LEU A 45 1.06 -6.95 3.70
N PRO A 46 2.18 -6.61 3.05
CA PRO A 46 3.08 -7.58 2.45
C PRO A 46 3.62 -8.56 3.51
N PRO A 47 3.65 -9.88 3.23
CA PRO A 47 3.95 -10.89 4.24
C PRO A 47 5.42 -10.97 4.65
N ARG A 48 6.34 -10.43 3.85
CA ARG A 48 7.79 -10.58 4.09
C ARG A 48 8.23 -9.89 5.38
N ASP A 49 7.74 -8.67 5.61
CA ASP A 49 8.14 -7.84 6.75
C ASP A 49 6.94 -7.18 7.45
N GLY A 50 5.71 -7.40 6.96
CA GLY A 50 4.52 -6.70 7.45
C GLY A 50 4.62 -5.18 7.32
N ALA A 51 5.54 -4.68 6.47
CA ALA A 51 5.82 -3.27 6.35
C ALA A 51 4.57 -2.53 5.85
N PRO A 52 4.19 -1.40 6.48
CA PRO A 52 3.11 -0.55 5.96
C PRO A 52 3.37 -0.16 4.51
N LEU A 53 2.32 -0.08 3.69
CA LEU A 53 2.44 0.25 2.26
C LEU A 53 3.08 1.63 2.02
N VAL A 54 2.98 2.55 2.98
CA VAL A 54 3.68 3.84 2.94
C VAL A 54 5.20 3.66 2.99
N VAL A 55 5.71 2.72 3.79
CA VAL A 55 7.15 2.42 3.89
C VAL A 55 7.63 1.81 2.57
N VAL A 56 6.86 0.86 2.03
CA VAL A 56 7.14 0.27 0.70
C VAL A 56 7.23 1.36 -0.37
N ALA A 57 6.29 2.31 -0.38
CA ALA A 57 6.32 3.42 -1.31
C ALA A 57 7.53 4.35 -1.07
N GLN A 58 7.89 4.64 0.17
CA GLN A 58 9.06 5.48 0.48
C GLN A 58 10.38 4.87 0.00
N GLU A 59 10.53 3.54 0.10
CA GLU A 59 11.71 2.82 -0.37
C GLU A 59 11.72 2.62 -1.90
N THR A 60 10.60 2.87 -2.56
CA THR A 60 10.48 2.76 -4.02
C THR A 60 10.99 4.02 -4.70
N THR A 61 11.91 3.84 -5.65
CA THR A 61 12.47 4.94 -6.44
C THR A 61 11.38 5.66 -7.25
N LYS A 62 11.32 6.99 -7.18
CA LYS A 62 10.34 7.87 -7.88
C LYS A 62 8.88 7.71 -7.41
N ALA A 63 8.68 7.21 -6.20
CA ALA A 63 7.35 7.00 -5.63
C ALA A 63 6.95 8.09 -4.63
N GLU A 64 7.54 9.28 -4.68
CA GLU A 64 7.32 10.35 -3.70
C GLU A 64 5.85 10.76 -3.64
N ARG A 65 5.19 10.87 -4.81
CA ARG A 65 3.76 11.19 -4.89
C ARG A 65 2.89 10.04 -4.36
N MET A 66 3.24 8.79 -4.67
CA MET A 66 2.56 7.61 -4.15
C MET A 66 2.69 7.51 -2.62
N ALA A 67 3.89 7.70 -2.10
CA ALA A 67 4.18 7.69 -0.67
C ALA A 67 3.42 8.80 0.06
N ALA A 68 3.44 10.03 -0.47
CA ALA A 68 2.68 11.14 0.10
C ALA A 68 1.17 10.88 0.09
N TRP A 69 0.64 10.30 -0.99
CA TRP A 69 -0.76 9.93 -1.09
C TRP A 69 -1.16 8.85 -0.07
N ILE A 70 -0.41 7.75 0.03
CA ILE A 70 -0.67 6.68 1.01
C ILE A 70 -0.53 7.22 2.44
N TYR A 71 0.44 8.11 2.69
CA TYR A 71 0.64 8.73 4.00
C TYR A 71 -0.60 9.50 4.48
N ILE A 72 -1.25 10.27 3.59
CA ILE A 72 -2.49 11.00 3.93
C ILE A 72 -3.63 10.05 4.32
N LEU A 73 -3.66 8.85 3.75
CA LEU A 73 -4.69 7.84 4.01
C LEU A 73 -4.37 6.94 5.20
N THR A 74 -3.13 6.95 5.69
CA THR A 74 -2.67 6.07 6.75
C THR A 74 -2.87 6.75 8.11
N PRO A 75 -3.70 6.22 9.03
CA PRO A 75 -3.90 6.82 10.34
C PRO A 75 -2.57 6.92 11.12
N PRO A 76 -2.28 8.02 11.82
CA PRO A 76 -1.04 8.20 12.59
C PRO A 76 -0.78 7.05 13.59
N GLU A 77 -1.84 6.42 14.09
CA GLU A 77 -1.78 5.30 15.03
C GLU A 77 -1.11 4.06 14.42
N THR A 78 -1.18 3.89 13.10
CA THR A 78 -0.53 2.78 12.36
C THR A 78 0.93 3.07 12.00
N LEU A 79 1.41 4.30 12.21
CA LEU A 79 2.80 4.72 11.99
C LEU A 79 3.67 4.64 13.25
N LYS A 80 3.09 4.30 14.41
CA LYS A 80 3.86 4.12 15.64
C LYS A 80 4.67 2.83 15.57
N VAL A 81 5.92 2.94 15.15
CA VAL A 81 6.97 2.03 15.60
C VAL A 81 7.03 2.18 17.12
N SER A 82 6.79 1.11 17.87
CA SER A 82 7.04 1.12 19.30
C SER A 82 8.53 1.42 19.50
N ASP A 83 8.84 2.57 20.07
CA ASP A 83 10.17 2.87 20.62
C ASP A 83 10.44 1.85 21.74
N THR A 84 10.97 0.68 21.38
CA THR A 84 11.57 -0.22 22.37
C THR A 84 12.95 0.34 22.69
N ALA A 85 13.05 0.86 23.92
CA ALA A 85 14.20 1.46 24.58
C ALA A 85 15.46 0.57 24.60
#